data_AF-B1T563-F1
#
_entry.id   AF-B1T563-F1
#
_cell.length_a   1.000
_cell.length_b   1.000
_cell.length_c   1.000
_cell.angle_alpha   90.00
_cell.angle_beta   90.00
_cell.angle_gamma   90.00
#
_symmetry.space_group_name_H-M   'P 1'
#
loop_
_entity.id
_entity.type
_entity.pdbx_description
1 polymer ?
#
loop_
_entity_poly.entity_id
_entity_poly.type
_entity_poly.pdbx_seq_one_letter_code
_entity_poly.pdbx_strand_id
1 'polypeptide(L)'
;MRHPPPFDLQDVTIAMDNLGWRVSAKLARIWFASSEHIYNDNAKSIQPIDSDSVTLDWTLKFGSVRRKYEKLLAEDIYRDTAIVEARTKILAKINKMFSEDRRANLNINTTQFLSDIRHFHIDWQFQLASISNWDTLENLAPTDLTGALANFNIYAAIGNLEIVGEKYFRYEKTSNFYCLNAIGKITHVYVYVKDNYSFNGIQYLGHWNKRGVIIAPGPVISGSASSSPKRDTDVDIWVKSINKPVDTRKSLFGKFKEPDVFYPVYNSDYSRWRAKHHRGGDFMIYSKPVYLKLKKPVEIKLGEICRLAPSESLG
;
A
#
# COMPACT_ATOMS: atom_id res chain seq x y z
N MET A 1 16.22 -42.21 -9.67
CA MET A 1 15.34 -41.06 -9.40
C MET A 1 14.93 -40.46 -10.74
N ARG A 2 13.63 -40.29 -11.03
CA ARG A 2 13.20 -39.57 -12.24
C ARG A 2 13.38 -38.08 -11.97
N HIS A 3 14.04 -37.36 -12.88
CA HIS A 3 14.17 -35.92 -12.77
C HIS A 3 12.78 -35.27 -12.78
N PRO A 4 12.49 -34.34 -11.87
CA PRO A 4 11.25 -33.59 -11.91
C PRO A 4 11.18 -32.78 -13.22
N PRO A 5 9.99 -32.62 -13.82
CA PRO A 5 9.82 -31.84 -15.04
C PRO A 5 10.31 -30.39 -14.85
N PRO A 6 10.72 -29.69 -15.91
CA PRO A 6 11.14 -28.30 -15.78
C PRO A 6 9.94 -27.41 -15.42
N PHE A 7 10.15 -26.46 -14.50
CA PHE A 7 9.22 -25.39 -14.17
C PHE A 7 9.85 -24.06 -14.56
N ASP A 8 9.23 -23.33 -15.48
CA ASP A 8 9.65 -21.97 -15.83
C ASP A 8 8.97 -20.99 -14.88
N LEU A 9 9.67 -19.95 -14.43
CA LEU A 9 9.08 -18.97 -13.52
C LEU A 9 7.82 -18.31 -14.13
N GLN A 10 7.75 -18.16 -15.45
CA GLN A 10 6.57 -17.63 -16.13
C GLN A 10 5.35 -18.57 -16.07
N ASP A 11 5.53 -19.85 -15.75
CA ASP A 11 4.43 -20.80 -15.50
C ASP A 11 3.55 -20.35 -14.33
N VAL A 12 4.07 -19.50 -13.43
CA VAL A 12 3.27 -18.83 -12.38
C VAL A 12 2.09 -18.05 -12.98
N THR A 13 2.27 -17.38 -14.12
CA THR A 13 1.19 -16.63 -14.77
C THR A 13 0.11 -17.56 -15.35
N ILE A 14 0.50 -18.73 -15.84
CA ILE A 14 -0.43 -19.77 -16.33
C ILE A 14 -1.22 -20.36 -15.14
N ALA A 15 -0.54 -20.59 -14.01
CA ALA A 15 -1.15 -21.04 -12.78
C ALA A 15 -2.21 -20.05 -12.29
N MET A 16 -1.90 -18.75 -12.28
CA MET A 16 -2.82 -17.68 -11.89
C MET A 16 -4.05 -17.65 -12.80
N ASP A 17 -3.88 -17.77 -14.13
CA ASP A 17 -5.03 -17.87 -15.05
C ASP A 17 -5.92 -19.08 -14.75
N ASN A 18 -5.32 -20.25 -14.52
CA ASN A 18 -6.05 -21.49 -14.21
C ASN A 18 -6.81 -21.41 -12.87
N LEU A 19 -6.32 -20.61 -11.93
CA LEU A 19 -7.01 -20.28 -10.68
C LEU A 19 -8.09 -19.19 -10.85
N GLY A 20 -8.20 -18.58 -12.04
CA GLY A 20 -9.07 -17.44 -12.29
C GLY A 20 -8.56 -16.12 -11.68
N TRP A 21 -7.29 -16.07 -11.27
CA TRP A 21 -6.65 -14.91 -10.66
C TRP A 21 -6.19 -13.91 -11.72
N ARG A 22 -7.16 -13.23 -12.32
CA ARG A 22 -6.96 -12.37 -13.49
C ARG A 22 -6.06 -11.18 -13.19
N VAL A 23 -6.23 -10.54 -12.03
CA VAL A 23 -5.43 -9.34 -11.68
C VAL A 23 -4.01 -9.73 -11.32
N SER A 24 -3.83 -10.79 -10.53
CA SER A 24 -2.53 -11.34 -10.18
C SER A 24 -1.75 -11.74 -11.44
N ALA A 25 -2.37 -12.49 -12.37
CA ALA A 25 -1.74 -12.86 -13.63
C ALA A 25 -1.36 -11.63 -14.48
N LYS A 26 -2.22 -10.61 -14.50
CA LYS A 26 -1.95 -9.35 -15.22
C LYS A 26 -0.73 -8.62 -14.65
N LEU A 27 -0.65 -8.45 -13.33
CA LEU A 27 0.47 -7.78 -12.66
C LEU A 27 1.78 -8.54 -12.86
N ALA A 28 1.75 -9.86 -12.72
CA ALA A 28 2.93 -10.70 -12.97
C ALA A 28 3.43 -10.53 -14.42
N ARG A 29 2.52 -10.51 -15.41
CA ARG A 29 2.86 -10.24 -16.81
C ARG A 29 3.45 -8.86 -17.02
N ILE A 30 2.91 -7.82 -16.38
CA ILE A 30 3.47 -6.46 -16.42
C ILE A 30 4.91 -6.49 -15.90
N TRP A 31 5.16 -7.15 -14.78
CA TRP A 31 6.50 -7.29 -14.21
C TRP A 31 7.45 -7.96 -15.22
N PHE A 32 7.13 -9.16 -15.72
CA PHE A 32 7.96 -9.89 -16.69
C PHE A 32 8.19 -9.10 -17.99
N ALA A 33 7.18 -8.35 -18.44
CA ALA A 33 7.25 -7.56 -19.67
C ALA A 33 8.03 -6.24 -19.49
N SER A 34 8.16 -5.72 -18.28
CA SER A 34 8.82 -4.43 -18.03
C SER A 34 10.34 -4.54 -18.17
N SER A 35 10.98 -3.42 -18.53
CA SER A 35 12.43 -3.27 -18.44
C SER A 35 12.90 -3.55 -17.01
N GLU A 36 14.12 -4.05 -16.87
CA GLU A 36 14.73 -4.27 -15.56
C GLU A 36 14.69 -3.00 -14.72
N HIS A 37 14.08 -3.13 -13.54
CA HIS A 37 13.96 -2.05 -12.56
C HIS A 37 13.81 -2.67 -11.17
N ILE A 38 14.53 -2.12 -10.19
CA ILE A 38 14.53 -2.60 -8.81
C ILE A 38 14.03 -1.49 -7.91
N TYR A 39 12.99 -1.78 -7.12
CA TYR A 39 12.50 -0.86 -6.12
C TYR A 39 13.57 -0.62 -5.05
N ASN A 40 13.80 0.65 -4.69
CA ASN A 40 14.89 1.07 -3.81
C ASN A 40 14.49 1.17 -2.33
N ASP A 41 13.37 0.54 -1.95
CA ASP A 41 12.78 0.58 -0.60
C ASP A 41 12.41 2.00 -0.11
N ASN A 42 12.43 3.01 -0.98
CA ASN A 42 11.97 4.35 -0.68
C ASN A 42 10.57 4.59 -1.26
N ALA A 43 9.57 4.55 -0.39
CA ALA A 43 8.16 4.70 -0.75
C ALA A 43 7.79 6.06 -1.38
N LYS A 44 8.69 7.05 -1.28
CA LYS A 44 8.53 8.40 -1.84
C LYS A 44 9.30 8.61 -3.14
N SER A 45 10.13 7.67 -3.56
CA SER A 45 10.95 7.80 -4.76
C SER A 45 10.11 7.73 -6.05
N ILE A 46 10.67 8.25 -7.15
CA ILE A 46 10.06 8.10 -8.47
C ILE A 46 10.20 6.63 -8.89
N GLN A 47 9.07 6.04 -9.29
CA GLN A 47 8.93 4.63 -9.65
C GLN A 47 8.00 4.52 -10.86
N PRO A 48 8.12 3.49 -11.70
CA PRO A 48 7.05 3.13 -12.62
C PRO A 48 5.74 2.94 -11.85
N ILE A 49 4.62 3.37 -12.41
CA ILE A 49 3.30 3.31 -11.76
C ILE A 49 2.34 2.51 -12.62
N ASP A 50 1.63 1.57 -12.00
CA ASP A 50 0.38 1.00 -12.51
C ASP A 50 -0.78 1.64 -11.75
N SER A 51 -1.66 2.35 -12.48
CA SER A 51 -2.84 3.01 -11.91
C SER A 51 -4.17 2.32 -12.20
N ASP A 52 -4.13 1.24 -12.98
CA ASP A 52 -5.28 0.74 -13.73
C ASP A 52 -5.59 -0.74 -13.47
N SER A 53 -4.62 -1.51 -12.99
CA SER A 53 -4.82 -2.95 -12.78
C SER A 53 -5.57 -3.27 -11.50
N VAL A 54 -5.49 -2.41 -10.49
CA VAL A 54 -6.14 -2.59 -9.18
C VAL A 54 -7.08 -1.42 -8.90
N THR A 55 -8.33 -1.74 -8.57
CA THR A 55 -9.32 -0.74 -8.13
C THR A 55 -9.71 -0.98 -6.68
N LEU A 56 -10.04 0.10 -5.95
CA LEU A 56 -10.55 -0.01 -4.58
C LEU A 56 -11.82 -0.89 -4.54
N ASP A 57 -12.77 -0.67 -5.44
CA ASP A 57 -13.99 -1.48 -5.53
C ASP A 57 -13.72 -2.98 -5.72
N TRP A 58 -12.69 -3.33 -6.49
CA TRP A 58 -12.29 -4.73 -6.65
C TRP A 58 -11.66 -5.27 -5.36
N THR A 59 -10.74 -4.56 -4.72
CA THR A 59 -10.10 -5.04 -3.47
C THR A 59 -11.10 -5.24 -2.33
N LEU A 60 -12.14 -4.41 -2.25
CA LEU A 60 -13.19 -4.50 -1.22
C LEU A 60 -14.13 -5.71 -1.37
N LYS A 61 -13.96 -6.55 -2.40
CA LYS A 61 -14.76 -7.77 -2.60
C LYS A 61 -14.19 -8.99 -1.87
N PHE A 62 -12.93 -8.92 -1.43
CA PHE A 62 -12.21 -10.08 -0.91
C PHE A 62 -12.13 -10.07 0.62
N GLY A 63 -12.20 -11.27 1.18
CA GLY A 63 -11.88 -11.55 2.59
C GLY A 63 -12.50 -10.54 3.57
N SER A 64 -11.65 -9.98 4.44
CA SER A 64 -12.06 -8.99 5.44
C SER A 64 -11.67 -7.54 5.11
N VAL A 65 -11.25 -7.30 3.86
CA VAL A 65 -10.75 -5.99 3.39
C VAL A 65 -11.80 -4.90 3.53
N ARG A 66 -13.06 -5.18 3.18
CA ARG A 66 -14.18 -4.24 3.36
C ARG A 66 -14.31 -3.77 4.80
N ARG A 67 -14.24 -4.68 5.77
CA ARG A 67 -14.33 -4.37 7.20
C ARG A 67 -13.19 -3.44 7.65
N LYS A 68 -11.97 -3.67 7.15
CA LYS A 68 -10.81 -2.80 7.43
C LYS A 68 -10.98 -1.40 6.84
N TYR A 69 -11.48 -1.32 5.60
CA TYR A 69 -11.82 -0.06 4.94
C TYR A 69 -12.92 0.72 5.67
N GLU A 70 -13.98 0.04 6.11
CA GLU A 70 -15.07 0.68 6.86
C GLU A 70 -14.58 1.19 8.21
N LYS A 71 -13.75 0.41 8.91
CA LYS A 71 -13.10 0.84 10.16
C LYS A 71 -12.18 2.05 9.95
N LEU A 72 -11.42 2.07 8.84
CA LEU A 72 -10.56 3.21 8.50
C LEU A 72 -11.37 4.52 8.51
N LEU A 73 -12.53 4.51 7.84
CA LEU A 73 -13.38 5.68 7.67
C LEU A 73 -14.24 6.02 8.90
N ALA A 74 -14.64 5.02 9.67
CA ALA A 74 -15.49 5.21 10.85
C ALA A 74 -14.70 5.59 12.10
N GLU A 75 -13.47 5.08 12.23
CA GLU A 75 -12.69 5.16 13.48
C GLU A 75 -11.26 5.67 13.25
N ASP A 76 -10.49 5.05 12.35
CA ASP A 76 -9.04 5.23 12.37
C ASP A 76 -8.60 6.63 11.93
N ILE A 77 -9.35 7.29 11.03
CA ILE A 77 -9.09 8.69 10.64
C ILE A 77 -9.34 9.71 11.76
N TYR A 78 -10.05 9.32 12.84
CA TYR A 78 -10.32 10.18 14.00
C TYR A 78 -9.39 9.92 15.19
N ARG A 79 -8.45 8.99 15.07
CA ARG A 79 -7.46 8.71 16.11
C ARG A 79 -6.48 9.87 16.25
N ASP A 80 -5.95 10.07 17.46
CA ASP A 80 -4.98 11.13 17.74
C ASP A 80 -3.75 11.08 16.82
N THR A 81 -3.26 9.89 16.46
CA THR A 81 -2.13 9.74 15.53
C THR A 81 -2.46 10.27 14.12
N ALA A 82 -3.67 10.00 13.62
CA ALA A 82 -4.13 10.54 12.34
C ALA A 82 -4.29 12.07 12.42
N ILE A 83 -4.84 12.58 13.52
CA ILE A 83 -5.03 14.02 13.76
C ILE A 83 -3.68 14.74 13.80
N VAL A 84 -2.66 14.17 14.45
CA VAL A 84 -1.30 14.73 14.52
C VAL A 84 -0.65 14.77 13.14
N GLU A 85 -0.75 13.68 12.36
CA GLU A 85 -0.19 13.63 11.00
C GLU A 85 -0.88 14.64 10.07
N ALA A 86 -2.22 14.69 10.12
CA ALA A 86 -3.00 15.65 9.36
C ALA A 86 -2.66 17.09 9.76
N ARG A 87 -2.58 17.39 11.07
CA ARG A 87 -2.18 18.70 11.58
C ARG A 87 -0.82 19.13 11.02
N THR A 88 0.16 18.23 11.04
CA THR A 88 1.53 18.50 10.57
C THR A 88 1.53 18.90 9.10
N LYS A 89 0.83 18.13 8.25
CA LYS A 89 0.72 18.40 6.81
C LYS A 89 -0.04 19.70 6.52
N ILE A 90 -1.15 19.91 7.23
CA ILE A 90 -1.98 21.11 7.08
C ILE A 90 -1.20 22.37 7.47
N LEU A 91 -0.52 22.37 8.62
CA LEU A 91 0.26 23.52 9.07
C LEU A 91 1.39 23.85 8.10
N ALA A 92 2.08 22.86 7.54
CA ALA A 92 3.13 23.08 6.55
C ALA A 92 2.61 23.83 5.31
N LYS A 93 1.38 23.53 4.86
CA LYS A 93 0.77 24.20 3.71
C LYS A 93 0.19 25.57 4.08
N ILE A 94 -0.52 25.68 5.19
CA ILE A 94 -1.19 26.92 5.60
C ILE A 94 -0.20 27.98 6.03
N ASN A 95 0.85 27.64 6.78
CA ASN A 95 1.86 28.62 7.19
C ASN A 95 2.51 29.27 5.98
N LYS A 96 2.77 28.48 4.93
CA LYS A 96 3.28 28.97 3.65
C LYS A 96 2.27 29.89 2.97
N MET A 97 1.05 29.42 2.73
CA MET A 97 -0.01 30.20 2.07
C MET A 97 -0.34 31.51 2.80
N PHE A 98 -0.47 31.47 4.12
CA PHE A 98 -0.80 32.63 4.94
C PHE A 98 0.31 33.68 4.96
N SER A 99 1.58 33.25 4.87
CA SER A 99 2.72 34.17 4.81
C SER A 99 2.88 34.81 3.43
N GLU A 100 2.62 34.05 2.37
CA GLU A 100 2.85 34.49 0.98
C GLU A 100 1.70 35.31 0.39
N ASP A 101 0.44 34.98 0.70
CA ASP A 101 -0.73 35.67 0.13
C ASP A 101 -1.60 36.35 1.20
N ARG A 102 -1.68 37.69 1.08
CA ARG A 102 -2.44 38.54 2.00
C ARG A 102 -3.95 38.33 1.95
N ARG A 103 -4.49 37.84 0.83
CA ARG A 103 -5.92 37.63 0.59
C ARG A 103 -6.30 36.14 0.52
N ALA A 104 -5.36 35.24 0.84
CA ALA A 104 -5.55 33.80 0.68
C ALA A 104 -6.84 33.31 1.34
N ASN A 105 -7.71 32.69 0.53
CA ASN A 105 -8.66 31.73 1.06
C ASN A 105 -7.87 30.49 1.49
N LEU A 106 -7.85 30.22 2.79
CA LEU A 106 -7.09 29.09 3.35
C LEU A 106 -7.79 27.75 3.18
N ASN A 107 -9.01 27.73 2.64
CA ASN A 107 -9.69 26.48 2.28
C ASN A 107 -8.96 25.81 1.11
N ILE A 108 -8.77 24.50 1.21
CA ILE A 108 -8.02 23.73 0.21
C ILE A 108 -8.88 22.58 -0.30
N ASN A 109 -9.10 22.57 -1.62
CA ASN A 109 -9.56 21.38 -2.33
C ASN A 109 -8.34 20.72 -2.99
N THR A 110 -8.09 19.46 -2.68
CA THR A 110 -6.86 18.77 -3.09
C THR A 110 -6.98 18.08 -4.45
N THR A 111 -8.13 18.15 -5.12
CA THR A 111 -8.38 17.54 -6.45
C THR A 111 -7.35 17.98 -7.49
N GLN A 112 -6.93 19.24 -7.45
CA GLN A 112 -5.91 19.78 -8.36
C GLN A 112 -4.54 19.10 -8.27
N PHE A 113 -4.23 18.42 -7.15
CA PHE A 113 -2.96 17.74 -6.95
C PHE A 113 -2.96 16.28 -7.41
N LEU A 114 -4.11 15.74 -7.85
CA LEU A 114 -4.23 14.34 -8.26
C LEU A 114 -3.51 14.01 -9.57
N SER A 115 -3.11 15.01 -10.36
CA SER A 115 -2.34 14.81 -11.58
C SER A 115 -0.97 14.17 -11.33
N ASP A 116 -0.43 14.35 -10.11
CA ASP A 116 0.75 13.62 -9.63
C ASP A 116 0.39 12.86 -8.36
N ILE A 117 -0.03 11.60 -8.54
CA ILE A 117 -0.51 10.77 -7.44
C ILE A 117 0.57 10.52 -6.36
N ARG A 118 1.85 10.51 -6.72
CA ARG A 118 2.95 10.31 -5.78
C ARG A 118 3.11 11.53 -4.88
N HIS A 119 3.17 12.73 -5.44
CA HIS A 119 3.23 13.95 -4.65
C HIS A 119 1.94 14.15 -3.84
N PHE A 120 0.78 13.85 -4.41
CA PHE A 120 -0.48 13.86 -3.68
C PHE A 120 -0.44 12.96 -2.44
N HIS A 121 0.05 11.71 -2.60
CA HIS A 121 0.23 10.78 -1.49
C HIS A 121 1.16 11.35 -0.42
N ILE A 122 2.34 11.85 -0.82
CA ILE A 122 3.34 12.40 0.12
C ILE A 122 2.76 13.59 0.91
N ASP A 123 2.03 14.47 0.24
CA ASP A 123 1.62 15.75 0.80
C ASP A 123 0.31 15.67 1.60
N TRP A 124 -0.60 14.76 1.25
CA TRP A 124 -1.98 14.78 1.75
C TRP A 124 -2.45 13.50 2.45
N GLN A 125 -1.75 12.37 2.29
CA GLN A 125 -2.05 11.16 3.05
C GLN A 125 -1.83 11.40 4.55
N PHE A 126 -2.75 10.96 5.40
CA PHE A 126 -2.63 11.16 6.86
C PHE A 126 -3.03 9.95 7.69
N GLN A 127 -3.69 8.94 7.10
CA GLN A 127 -3.99 7.68 7.77
C GLN A 127 -3.96 6.52 6.78
N LEU A 128 -3.77 5.30 7.27
CA LEU A 128 -3.86 4.07 6.49
C LEU A 128 -4.52 2.94 7.30
N ALA A 129 -5.06 1.96 6.58
CA ALA A 129 -5.36 0.65 7.09
C ALA A 129 -4.45 -0.37 6.43
N SER A 130 -3.67 -1.09 7.24
CA SER A 130 -2.86 -2.20 6.77
C SER A 130 -3.71 -3.44 6.56
N ILE A 131 -3.57 -3.99 5.36
CA ILE A 131 -4.20 -5.22 4.91
C ILE A 131 -3.13 -6.29 4.85
N SER A 132 -3.25 -7.29 5.72
CA SER A 132 -2.35 -8.43 5.72
C SER A 132 -2.81 -9.50 4.74
N ASN A 133 -1.92 -10.42 4.37
CA ASN A 133 -2.27 -11.62 3.59
C ASN A 133 -3.51 -12.33 4.14
N TRP A 134 -3.62 -12.46 5.46
CA TRP A 134 -4.76 -13.10 6.14
C TRP A 134 -6.09 -12.39 5.88
N ASP A 135 -6.05 -11.05 5.76
CA ASP A 135 -7.24 -10.26 5.46
C ASP A 135 -7.75 -10.48 4.03
N THR A 136 -6.92 -11.02 3.13
CA THR A 136 -7.26 -11.28 1.71
C THR A 136 -7.75 -12.70 1.42
N LEU A 137 -7.66 -13.61 2.40
CA LEU A 137 -8.05 -15.01 2.21
C LEU A 137 -9.58 -15.19 2.24
N GLU A 138 -10.06 -16.20 1.53
CA GLU A 138 -11.43 -16.69 1.58
C GLU A 138 -11.43 -18.16 1.93
N ASN A 139 -12.15 -18.55 2.99
CA ASN A 139 -12.15 -19.94 3.50
C ASN A 139 -10.73 -20.49 3.74
N LEU A 140 -9.82 -19.64 4.26
CA LEU A 140 -8.39 -19.92 4.48
C LEU A 140 -7.58 -20.21 3.19
N ALA A 141 -8.17 -19.98 2.01
CA ALA A 141 -7.49 -20.12 0.73
C ALA A 141 -7.07 -18.74 0.17
N PRO A 142 -5.91 -18.65 -0.49
CA PRO A 142 -5.50 -17.47 -1.23
C PRO A 142 -6.48 -17.10 -2.33
N THR A 143 -6.62 -15.81 -2.58
CA THR A 143 -7.47 -15.24 -3.62
C THR A 143 -6.64 -14.55 -4.70
N ASP A 144 -7.29 -14.07 -5.75
CA ASP A 144 -6.67 -13.18 -6.74
C ASP A 144 -6.00 -11.97 -6.05
N LEU A 145 -6.64 -11.39 -5.03
CA LEU A 145 -6.06 -10.31 -4.24
C LEU A 145 -4.80 -10.73 -3.48
N THR A 146 -4.81 -11.93 -2.88
CA THR A 146 -3.63 -12.48 -2.20
C THR A 146 -2.44 -12.60 -3.17
N GLY A 147 -2.67 -13.15 -4.36
CA GLY A 147 -1.64 -13.28 -5.38
C GLY A 147 -1.24 -11.96 -6.05
N ALA A 148 -2.11 -10.96 -6.04
CA ALA A 148 -1.86 -9.66 -6.65
C ALA A 148 -1.05 -8.73 -5.76
N LEU A 149 -1.40 -8.62 -4.47
CA LEU A 149 -0.85 -7.58 -3.59
C LEU A 149 -0.25 -8.11 -2.29
N ALA A 150 -0.53 -9.36 -1.92
CA ALA A 150 -0.14 -9.90 -0.62
C ALA A 150 -0.49 -8.94 0.55
N ASN A 151 0.52 -8.31 1.15
CA ASN A 151 0.34 -7.28 2.16
C ASN A 151 0.34 -5.91 1.49
N PHE A 152 -0.71 -5.13 1.67
CA PHE A 152 -0.83 -3.79 1.11
C PHE A 152 -1.54 -2.83 2.06
N ASN A 153 -1.69 -1.57 1.66
CA ASN A 153 -2.38 -0.58 2.47
C ASN A 153 -3.50 0.10 1.70
N ILE A 154 -4.58 0.41 2.41
CA ILE A 154 -5.60 1.36 1.97
C ILE A 154 -5.33 2.69 2.69
N TYR A 155 -5.13 3.76 1.93
CA TYR A 155 -4.75 5.07 2.45
C TYR A 155 -5.92 6.03 2.44
N ALA A 156 -5.98 6.89 3.45
CA ALA A 156 -6.83 8.07 3.48
C ALA A 156 -5.96 9.34 3.33
N ALA A 157 -6.34 10.20 2.39
CA ALA A 157 -5.73 11.50 2.16
C ALA A 157 -6.78 12.62 2.26
N ILE A 158 -6.32 13.83 2.60
CA ILE A 158 -7.19 15.01 2.70
C ILE A 158 -7.78 15.30 1.32
N GLY A 159 -9.11 15.40 1.24
CA GLY A 159 -9.85 15.74 0.03
C GLY A 159 -10.26 17.22 -0.01
N ASN A 160 -10.98 17.65 1.03
CA ASN A 160 -11.36 19.04 1.21
C ASN A 160 -11.13 19.48 2.66
N LEU A 161 -10.47 20.62 2.80
CA LEU A 161 -10.11 21.24 4.06
C LEU A 161 -10.75 22.63 4.14
N GLU A 162 -11.55 22.83 5.16
CA GLU A 162 -12.13 24.13 5.51
C GLU A 162 -11.38 24.70 6.72
N ILE A 163 -10.94 25.95 6.60
CA ILE A 163 -10.25 26.67 7.66
C ILE A 163 -11.18 27.72 8.22
N VAL A 164 -11.52 27.56 9.49
CA VAL A 164 -12.32 28.51 10.25
C VAL A 164 -11.51 29.05 11.41
N GLY A 165 -11.77 30.27 11.83
CA GLY A 165 -11.05 30.88 12.94
C GLY A 165 -11.29 32.36 13.05
N GLU A 166 -11.02 32.89 14.24
CA GLU A 166 -11.10 34.31 14.52
C GLU A 166 -9.79 34.99 14.12
N LYS A 167 -9.94 36.10 13.38
CA LYS A 167 -8.84 36.94 12.92
C LYS A 167 -8.68 38.12 13.86
N TYR A 168 -7.46 38.44 14.25
CA TYR A 168 -7.19 39.55 15.15
C TYR A 168 -5.80 40.14 14.90
N PHE A 169 -5.60 41.37 15.35
CA PHE A 169 -4.29 41.99 15.41
C PHE A 169 -3.71 41.82 16.81
N ARG A 170 -2.45 41.39 16.87
CA ARG A 170 -1.66 41.37 18.10
C ARG A 170 -0.58 42.44 18.01
N TYR A 171 -0.66 43.41 18.92
CA TYR A 171 0.26 44.54 18.99
C TYR A 171 1.37 44.22 19.99
N GLU A 172 2.61 44.20 19.52
CA GLU A 172 3.80 44.01 20.36
C GLU A 172 4.68 45.27 20.26
N LYS A 173 5.60 45.45 21.24
CA LYS A 173 6.41 46.68 21.35
C LYS A 173 7.21 47.01 20.09
N THR A 174 7.61 46.00 19.33
CA THR A 174 8.51 46.12 18.17
C THR A 174 7.86 45.74 16.85
N SER A 175 6.68 45.13 16.85
CA SER A 175 6.01 44.63 15.64
C SER A 175 4.53 44.37 15.89
N ASN A 176 3.73 44.54 14.84
CA ASN A 176 2.33 44.19 14.86
C ASN A 176 2.11 42.94 14.02
N PHE A 177 1.29 42.02 14.52
CA PHE A 177 0.99 40.76 13.87
C PHE A 177 -0.48 40.69 13.51
N TYR A 178 -0.77 40.14 12.34
CA TYR A 178 -2.10 39.71 11.94
C TYR A 178 -2.18 38.20 12.14
N CYS A 179 -3.06 37.78 13.04
CA CYS A 179 -3.15 36.41 13.52
C CYS A 179 -4.51 35.80 13.23
N LEU A 180 -4.53 34.47 13.14
CA LEU A 180 -5.71 33.63 12.97
C LEU A 180 -5.61 32.49 13.98
N ASN A 181 -6.57 32.38 14.90
CA ASN A 181 -6.71 31.18 15.73
C ASN A 181 -7.53 30.13 14.97
N ALA A 182 -6.83 29.22 14.30
CA ALA A 182 -7.41 28.36 13.27
C ALA A 182 -7.84 26.98 13.80
N ILE A 183 -8.99 26.53 13.27
CA ILE A 183 -9.45 25.15 13.31
C ILE A 183 -9.59 24.69 11.86
N GLY A 184 -8.92 23.58 11.53
CA GLY A 184 -9.10 22.89 10.26
C GLY A 184 -10.19 21.85 10.36
N LYS A 185 -11.07 21.78 9.36
CA LYS A 185 -12.11 20.76 9.22
C LYS A 185 -11.89 20.01 7.93
N ILE A 186 -11.45 18.76 8.02
CA ILE A 186 -11.41 17.87 6.85
C ILE A 186 -12.84 17.39 6.63
N THR A 187 -13.49 17.88 5.57
CA THR A 187 -14.89 17.53 5.26
C THR A 187 -15.00 16.41 4.24
N HIS A 188 -13.96 16.23 3.43
CA HIS A 188 -13.88 15.15 2.45
C HIS A 188 -12.49 14.52 2.48
N VAL A 189 -12.43 13.23 2.13
CA VAL A 189 -11.20 12.46 1.99
C VAL A 189 -11.13 11.78 0.64
N TYR A 190 -9.91 11.48 0.21
CA TYR A 190 -9.63 10.52 -0.85
C TYR A 190 -9.21 9.20 -0.24
N VAL A 191 -9.74 8.09 -0.76
CA VAL A 191 -9.33 6.74 -0.37
C VAL A 191 -8.82 5.96 -1.58
N TYR A 192 -7.70 5.25 -1.40
CA TYR A 192 -7.07 4.46 -2.46
C TYR A 192 -6.19 3.35 -1.90
N VAL A 193 -6.00 2.31 -2.71
CA VAL A 193 -5.01 1.25 -2.50
C VAL A 193 -3.66 1.74 -3.00
N LYS A 194 -2.61 1.45 -2.25
CA LYS A 194 -1.23 1.55 -2.73
C LYS A 194 -0.39 0.38 -2.24
N ASP A 195 0.47 -0.11 -3.12
CA ASP A 195 1.39 -1.20 -2.87
C ASP A 195 2.69 -1.04 -3.68
N ASN A 196 3.77 -1.68 -3.23
CA ASN A 196 5.01 -1.82 -4.01
C ASN A 196 5.11 -3.26 -4.56
N TYR A 197 4.81 -3.43 -5.85
CA TYR A 197 4.91 -4.72 -6.51
C TYR A 197 6.37 -5.01 -6.83
N SER A 198 7.06 -5.66 -5.88
CA SER A 198 8.51 -5.90 -5.93
C SER A 198 8.88 -7.26 -5.38
N PHE A 199 9.89 -7.89 -5.97
CA PHE A 199 10.42 -9.18 -5.53
C PHE A 199 11.81 -9.04 -4.91
N ASN A 200 11.91 -8.21 -3.88
CA ASN A 200 13.14 -7.92 -3.14
C ASN A 200 13.25 -8.77 -1.86
N GLY A 201 14.47 -8.99 -1.37
CA GLY A 201 14.70 -9.70 -0.11
C GLY A 201 14.43 -11.21 -0.14
N ILE A 202 14.29 -11.82 1.04
CA ILE A 202 14.21 -13.27 1.22
C ILE A 202 12.76 -13.64 1.59
N GLN A 203 11.90 -13.79 0.59
CA GLN A 203 10.50 -14.18 0.79
C GLN A 203 10.15 -15.44 -0.02
N TYR A 204 9.41 -16.33 0.61
CA TYR A 204 8.77 -17.49 -0.01
C TYR A 204 7.38 -17.11 -0.54
N LEU A 205 7.09 -17.51 -1.78
CA LEU A 205 5.89 -17.12 -2.52
C LEU A 205 4.92 -18.30 -2.76
N GLY A 206 5.25 -19.50 -2.31
CA GLY A 206 4.44 -20.70 -2.53
C GLY A 206 5.18 -21.80 -3.28
N HIS A 207 4.59 -22.99 -3.30
CA HIS A 207 4.93 -24.03 -4.24
C HIS A 207 3.97 -23.93 -5.42
N TRP A 208 4.50 -23.73 -6.62
CA TRP A 208 3.73 -23.46 -7.83
C TRP A 208 3.89 -24.57 -8.85
N ASN A 209 2.83 -24.78 -9.63
CA ASN A 209 2.91 -25.47 -10.91
C ASN A 209 1.89 -24.85 -11.87
N LYS A 210 1.81 -25.35 -13.10
CA LYS A 210 0.88 -24.81 -14.11
C LYS A 210 -0.59 -24.85 -13.69
N ARG A 211 -1.00 -25.65 -12.69
CA ARG A 211 -2.40 -25.72 -12.20
C ARG A 211 -2.70 -24.73 -11.08
N GLY A 212 -1.72 -24.32 -10.29
CA GLY A 212 -1.97 -23.42 -9.16
C GLY A 212 -0.82 -23.34 -8.15
N VAL A 213 -1.18 -23.00 -6.92
CA VAL A 213 -0.24 -22.77 -5.82
C VAL A 213 -0.65 -23.52 -4.54
N ILE A 214 0.35 -23.96 -3.79
CA ILE A 214 0.23 -24.48 -2.43
C ILE A 214 1.07 -23.61 -1.50
N ILE A 215 0.46 -23.15 -0.41
CA ILE A 215 1.15 -22.36 0.61
C ILE A 215 1.37 -23.23 1.85
N ALA A 216 2.60 -23.26 2.36
CA ALA A 216 2.93 -23.98 3.58
C ALA A 216 2.33 -23.25 4.80
N PRO A 217 1.83 -23.95 5.85
CA PRO A 217 1.12 -23.31 6.95
C PRO A 217 2.01 -22.36 7.80
N GLY A 218 1.39 -21.28 8.30
CA GLY A 218 1.76 -20.52 9.51
C GLY A 218 3.06 -19.69 9.46
N PRO A 219 4.18 -20.13 10.04
CA PRO A 219 5.32 -19.26 10.33
C PRO A 219 6.10 -18.77 9.09
N VAL A 220 5.96 -19.45 7.96
CA VAL A 220 6.69 -19.10 6.73
C VAL A 220 5.97 -18.01 5.91
N ILE A 221 4.68 -17.80 6.15
CA ILE A 221 3.82 -16.85 5.42
C ILE A 221 4.06 -15.40 5.87
N SER A 222 4.50 -15.18 7.11
CA SER A 222 4.53 -13.86 7.74
C SER A 222 5.76 -13.01 7.39
N GLY A 223 6.75 -13.54 6.65
CA GLY A 223 8.03 -12.85 6.42
C GLY A 223 8.76 -12.40 7.69
N SER A 224 8.26 -12.83 8.86
CA SER A 224 8.74 -12.42 10.16
C SER A 224 9.80 -13.44 10.56
N ALA A 225 11.06 -13.12 10.32
CA ALA A 225 12.13 -13.72 11.11
C ALA A 225 11.94 -13.24 12.56
N SER A 226 11.07 -13.90 13.32
CA SER A 226 10.90 -13.63 14.74
C SER A 226 12.22 -13.92 15.44
N SER A 227 12.89 -12.87 15.88
CA SER A 227 14.07 -12.88 16.75
C SER A 227 13.67 -13.32 18.16
N SER A 228 13.39 -14.61 18.34
CA SER A 228 13.22 -15.22 19.67
C SER A 228 13.83 -16.63 19.69
N PRO A 229 14.40 -17.06 20.82
CA PRO A 229 15.33 -18.20 20.89
C PRO A 229 14.58 -19.52 20.64
N LYS A 230 15.13 -20.32 19.73
CA LYS A 230 14.48 -21.49 19.12
C LYS A 230 14.51 -22.72 20.02
N ARG A 231 13.40 -23.47 20.06
CA ARG A 231 13.40 -24.92 20.35
C ARG A 231 13.45 -25.66 19.01
N ASP A 232 14.36 -26.62 18.91
CA ASP A 232 14.99 -27.05 17.66
C ASP A 232 14.31 -28.22 16.90
N THR A 233 13.08 -28.64 17.20
CA THR A 233 12.68 -30.01 16.80
C THR A 233 11.54 -30.21 15.80
N ASP A 234 10.79 -29.19 15.35
CA ASP A 234 9.74 -29.39 14.30
C ASP A 234 9.78 -28.37 13.15
N VAL A 235 10.16 -27.12 13.43
CA VAL A 235 10.24 -26.05 12.43
C VAL A 235 11.37 -26.31 11.43
N ASP A 236 12.49 -26.88 11.88
CA ASP A 236 13.67 -27.11 11.05
C ASP A 236 13.47 -28.22 10.00
N ILE A 237 12.56 -29.17 10.26
CA ILE A 237 12.16 -30.22 9.31
C ILE A 237 11.28 -29.65 8.19
N TRP A 238 10.36 -28.73 8.51
CA TRP A 238 9.51 -28.04 7.53
C TRP A 238 10.25 -26.98 6.71
N VAL A 239 11.22 -26.28 7.30
CA VAL A 239 12.08 -25.33 6.59
C VAL A 239 13.07 -26.06 5.65
N LYS A 240 13.46 -27.30 5.96
CA LYS A 240 14.26 -28.13 5.04
C LYS A 240 13.43 -28.75 3.90
N SER A 241 12.11 -28.91 4.07
CA SER A 241 11.22 -29.45 3.05
C SER A 241 10.68 -28.38 2.08
N ILE A 242 10.57 -27.12 2.50
CA ILE A 242 10.03 -26.04 1.67
C ILE A 242 10.92 -25.66 0.49
N ASN A 243 12.20 -26.05 0.48
CA ASN A 243 13.13 -25.79 -0.62
C ASN A 243 13.11 -26.90 -1.70
N LYS A 244 12.23 -27.88 -1.59
CA LYS A 244 12.17 -29.03 -2.51
C LYS A 244 10.82 -29.11 -3.20
N PRO A 245 10.75 -29.54 -4.47
CA PRO A 245 9.48 -29.82 -5.10
C PRO A 245 8.65 -30.81 -4.28
N VAL A 246 7.35 -30.54 -4.19
CA VAL A 246 6.38 -31.36 -3.45
C VAL A 246 5.49 -32.09 -4.44
N ASP A 247 5.36 -33.39 -4.25
CA ASP A 247 4.48 -34.25 -5.03
C ASP A 247 3.18 -34.51 -4.24
N THR A 248 2.04 -34.14 -4.84
CA THR A 248 0.72 -34.15 -4.19
C THR A 248 -0.14 -35.36 -4.53
N ARG A 249 0.45 -36.41 -5.12
CA ARG A 249 -0.28 -37.64 -5.45
C ARG A 249 -0.98 -38.22 -4.23
N LYS A 250 -2.29 -38.48 -4.37
CA LYS A 250 -3.14 -39.05 -3.30
C LYS A 250 -2.88 -40.54 -3.00
N SER A 251 -2.13 -41.24 -3.84
CA SER A 251 -1.83 -42.67 -3.68
C SER A 251 -0.35 -42.95 -3.90
N LEU A 252 0.25 -43.77 -3.03
CA LEU A 252 1.64 -44.25 -3.12
C LEU A 252 1.91 -45.03 -4.41
N PHE A 253 0.86 -45.57 -5.04
CA PHE A 253 0.92 -46.30 -6.32
C PHE A 253 0.48 -45.45 -7.52
N GLY A 254 0.12 -44.18 -7.31
CA GLY A 254 -0.27 -43.27 -8.37
C GLY A 254 0.90 -43.00 -9.32
N LYS A 255 0.64 -43.06 -10.64
CA LYS A 255 1.66 -42.71 -11.65
C LYS A 255 2.11 -41.26 -11.43
N PHE A 256 3.42 -41.04 -11.46
CA PHE A 256 4.02 -39.70 -11.45
C PHE A 256 3.49 -38.90 -12.66
N LYS A 257 2.94 -37.71 -12.40
CA LYS A 257 2.47 -36.79 -13.44
C LYS A 257 3.02 -35.40 -13.13
N GLU A 258 3.54 -34.72 -14.15
CA GLU A 258 4.02 -33.33 -14.05
C GLU A 258 3.06 -32.39 -13.32
N PRO A 259 1.73 -32.41 -13.59
CA PRO A 259 0.80 -31.49 -12.95
C PRO A 259 0.51 -31.75 -11.45
N ASP A 260 1.10 -32.79 -10.86
CA ASP A 260 0.94 -33.13 -9.44
C ASP A 260 2.17 -32.71 -8.62
N VAL A 261 3.23 -32.21 -9.29
CA VAL A 261 4.47 -31.70 -8.68
C VAL A 261 4.39 -30.18 -8.61
N PHE A 262 4.68 -29.60 -7.45
CA PHE A 262 4.77 -28.16 -7.24
C PHE A 262 6.17 -27.76 -6.80
N TYR A 263 6.67 -26.63 -7.31
CA TYR A 263 8.03 -26.14 -7.14
C TYR A 263 8.05 -24.91 -6.26
N PRO A 264 8.96 -24.82 -5.28
CA PRO A 264 9.02 -23.65 -4.44
C PRO A 264 9.49 -22.44 -5.24
N VAL A 265 8.81 -21.31 -5.04
CA VAL A 265 9.13 -20.03 -5.68
C VAL A 265 9.42 -19.01 -4.58
N TYR A 266 10.49 -18.25 -4.78
CA TYR A 266 10.95 -17.19 -3.90
C TYR A 266 11.20 -15.89 -4.67
N ASN A 267 11.33 -14.78 -3.96
CA ASN A 267 11.82 -13.52 -4.54
C ASN A 267 13.19 -13.69 -5.22
N SER A 268 14.02 -14.63 -4.75
CA SER A 268 15.30 -14.95 -5.37
C SER A 268 15.18 -15.55 -6.77
N ASP A 269 14.08 -16.26 -7.08
CA ASP A 269 13.81 -16.77 -8.43
C ASP A 269 13.52 -15.63 -9.40
N TYR A 270 12.69 -14.66 -8.99
CA TYR A 270 12.43 -13.44 -9.75
C TYR A 270 13.71 -12.63 -9.94
N SER A 271 14.53 -12.46 -8.90
CA SER A 271 15.82 -11.77 -9.00
C SER A 271 16.78 -12.44 -10.00
N ARG A 272 16.88 -13.78 -9.97
CA ARG A 272 17.67 -14.55 -10.95
C ARG A 272 17.10 -14.43 -12.36
N TRP A 273 15.78 -14.49 -12.50
CA TRP A 273 15.12 -14.33 -13.79
C TRP A 273 15.41 -12.96 -14.38
N ARG A 274 15.27 -11.89 -13.59
CA ARG A 274 15.59 -10.51 -13.98
C ARG A 274 17.02 -10.38 -14.47
N ALA A 275 17.99 -10.83 -13.67
CA ALA A 275 19.42 -10.74 -14.01
C ALA A 275 19.77 -11.48 -15.31
N LYS A 276 19.07 -12.58 -15.62
CA LYS A 276 19.29 -13.36 -16.84
C LYS A 276 18.64 -12.73 -18.08
N HIS A 277 17.51 -12.06 -17.93
CA HIS A 277 16.68 -11.60 -19.05
C HIS A 277 16.74 -10.08 -19.28
N HIS A 278 17.34 -9.32 -18.36
CA HIS A 278 17.35 -7.85 -18.37
C HIS A 278 15.93 -7.25 -18.46
N ARG A 279 14.98 -7.92 -17.81
CA ARG A 279 13.56 -7.59 -17.71
C ARG A 279 13.08 -7.88 -16.29
N GLY A 280 11.84 -7.61 -15.95
CA GLY A 280 11.35 -7.84 -14.59
C GLY A 280 11.39 -6.56 -13.76
N GLY A 281 10.58 -5.58 -14.15
CA GLY A 281 10.58 -4.27 -13.51
C GLY A 281 9.62 -4.20 -12.34
N ASP A 282 10.14 -3.86 -11.15
CA ASP A 282 9.29 -3.51 -10.01
C ASP A 282 8.50 -2.22 -10.30
N PHE A 283 7.33 -2.04 -9.68
CA PHE A 283 6.54 -0.83 -9.87
C PHE A 283 5.64 -0.56 -8.66
N MET A 284 5.13 0.67 -8.60
CA MET A 284 4.15 1.09 -7.60
C MET A 284 2.74 0.91 -8.14
N ILE A 285 1.86 0.32 -7.34
CA ILE A 285 0.44 0.25 -7.62
C ILE A 285 -0.26 1.40 -6.90
N TYR A 286 -1.11 2.12 -7.63
CA TYR A 286 -2.04 3.10 -7.06
C TYR A 286 -3.43 2.88 -7.65
N SER A 287 -4.43 2.51 -6.85
CA SER A 287 -5.80 2.58 -7.39
C SER A 287 -6.21 4.03 -7.59
N LYS A 288 -7.08 4.31 -8.55
CA LYS A 288 -7.74 5.62 -8.69
C LYS A 288 -8.34 6.08 -7.34
N PRO A 289 -7.98 7.27 -6.82
CA PRO A 289 -8.55 7.79 -5.59
C PRO A 289 -10.05 8.03 -5.67
N VAL A 290 -10.77 7.56 -4.65
CA VAL A 290 -12.22 7.75 -4.50
C VAL A 290 -12.47 8.91 -3.54
N TYR A 291 -13.17 9.95 -4.03
CA TYR A 291 -13.53 11.13 -3.25
C TYR A 291 -14.79 10.88 -2.43
N LEU A 292 -14.71 11.06 -1.11
CA LEU A 292 -15.78 10.74 -0.17
C LEU A 292 -16.04 11.89 0.78
N LYS A 293 -17.32 12.24 0.95
CA LYS A 293 -17.77 13.16 2.00
C LYS A 293 -17.84 12.43 3.33
N LEU A 294 -17.25 13.00 4.37
CA LEU A 294 -17.33 12.44 5.71
C LEU A 294 -18.69 12.77 6.35
N LYS A 295 -19.25 11.81 7.09
CA LYS A 295 -20.46 12.03 7.90
C LYS A 295 -20.20 13.06 9.01
N LYS A 296 -19.02 13.00 9.62
CA LYS A 296 -18.52 13.94 10.62
C LYS A 296 -17.17 14.46 10.14
N PRO A 297 -16.97 15.78 10.00
CA PRO A 297 -15.65 16.31 9.68
C PRO A 297 -14.60 15.90 10.72
N VAL A 298 -13.35 15.66 10.29
CA VAL A 298 -12.22 15.54 11.22
C VAL A 298 -11.81 16.97 11.61
N GLU A 299 -12.06 17.33 12.86
CA GLU A 299 -11.69 18.65 13.39
C GLU A 299 -10.28 18.62 13.96
N ILE A 300 -9.47 19.59 13.55
CA ILE A 300 -8.07 19.69 13.90
C ILE A 300 -7.84 21.10 14.44
N LYS A 301 -7.50 21.21 15.73
CA LYS A 301 -7.01 22.47 16.28
C LYS A 301 -5.67 22.76 15.63
N LEU A 302 -5.55 23.86 14.89
CA LEU A 302 -4.29 24.29 14.27
C LEU A 302 -3.57 25.30 15.15
N GLY A 303 -4.32 26.01 16.00
CA GLY A 303 -3.81 27.02 16.91
C GLY A 303 -3.61 28.36 16.22
N GLU A 304 -2.86 29.23 16.88
CA GLU A 304 -2.56 30.56 16.36
C GLU A 304 -1.55 30.48 15.20
N ILE A 305 -1.89 31.12 14.09
CA ILE A 305 -1.03 31.34 12.93
C ILE A 305 -0.94 32.84 12.70
N CYS A 306 0.26 33.40 12.73
CA CYS A 306 0.49 34.84 12.62
C CYS A 306 1.41 35.18 11.45
N ARG A 307 1.27 36.40 10.94
CA ARG A 307 2.21 37.05 10.02
C ARG A 307 2.37 38.51 10.40
N LEU A 308 3.41 39.17 9.91
CA LEU A 308 3.57 40.62 10.11
C LEU A 308 2.40 41.39 9.49
N ALA A 309 1.85 42.35 10.24
CA ALA A 309 0.80 43.22 9.77
C ALA A 309 1.34 44.16 8.65
N PRO A 310 0.51 44.53 7.66
CA PRO A 310 0.87 45.55 6.68
C PRO A 310 1.22 46.88 7.37
N SER A 311 2.26 47.57 6.91
CA SER A 311 2.62 48.91 7.40
C SER A 311 1.55 49.97 7.15
N GLU A 312 0.60 49.71 6.24
CA GLU A 312 -0.47 50.64 5.83
C GLU A 312 -1.71 50.64 6.75
N SER A 313 -1.78 49.80 7.78
CA SER A 313 -2.88 49.84 8.77
C SER A 313 -2.64 50.87 9.90
N LEU A 314 -1.78 51.85 9.67
CA LEU A 314 -1.49 52.98 10.57
C LEU A 314 -2.05 54.32 10.05
N GLY A 315 -2.95 54.28 9.06
CA GLY A 315 -3.72 55.43 8.59
C GLY A 315 -5.17 55.36 9.03
#